data_AF-G4YH28-F1
#
_entry.id   AF-G4YH28-F1
#
_cell.length_a   1.000
_cell.length_b   1.000
_cell.length_c   1.000
_cell.angle_alpha   90.00
_cell.angle_beta   90.00
_cell.angle_gamma   90.00
#
_symmetry.space_group_name_H-M   'P 1'
#
loop_
_entity.id
_entity.type
_entity.pdbx_description
1 polymer ?
#
loop_
_entity_poly.entity_id
_entity_poly.type
_entity_poly.pdbx_seq_one_letter_code
_entity_poly.pdbx_strand_id
1 'polypeptide(L)'
;MAHHYNLLHLHKFNFNAVMEATTDETKADTWAMDVGLLAKAMLRPQCTRPMRLNNHEFTKMMLTLPQAVRLIFAWCMRIPQTQAAHMAKISENTVSDWYAACRALCSKELLDGEFIIGGDGLIVVIDETSLKKKSKYGRGRYYKEFWLFGSVDRATGQWFGRTAFDKRTKATLLPIIKRFIKPRRFPNPVFF
;
A
#
# COMPACT_ATOMS: atom_id res chain seq x y z
N MET A 1 -9.95 -10.71 -7.78
CA MET A 1 -10.25 -9.66 -8.77
C MET A 1 -8.95 -8.97 -9.11
N ALA A 2 -8.58 -8.82 -10.39
CA ALA A 2 -7.41 -8.02 -10.74
C ALA A 2 -7.71 -6.56 -10.37
N HIS A 3 -6.89 -5.95 -9.51
CA HIS A 3 -6.99 -4.52 -9.21
C HIS A 3 -6.53 -3.76 -10.46
N HIS A 4 -7.44 -3.53 -11.41
CA HIS A 4 -7.22 -2.59 -12.50
C HIS A 4 -7.33 -1.19 -11.93
N TYR A 5 -6.20 -0.65 -11.47
CA TYR A 5 -6.11 0.76 -11.13
C TYR A 5 -6.40 1.56 -12.39
N ASN A 6 -7.44 2.42 -12.36
CA ASN A 6 -7.77 3.28 -13.47
C ASN A 6 -6.71 4.39 -13.58
N LEU A 7 -5.75 4.21 -14.49
CA LEU A 7 -4.65 5.15 -14.73
C LEU A 7 -5.00 6.26 -15.73
N LEU A 8 -6.25 6.33 -16.23
CA LEU A 8 -6.66 7.30 -17.27
C LEU A 8 -6.65 8.75 -16.77
N HIS A 9 -6.69 8.96 -15.45
CA HIS A 9 -6.83 10.28 -14.84
C HIS A 9 -5.67 10.66 -13.91
N LEU A 10 -4.45 10.18 -14.19
CA LEU A 10 -3.25 10.52 -13.40
C LEU A 10 -3.01 12.03 -13.27
N HIS A 11 -3.39 12.84 -14.28
CA HIS A 11 -3.29 14.29 -14.22
C HIS A 11 -4.08 14.92 -13.07
N LYS A 12 -5.15 14.27 -12.58
CA LYS A 12 -5.95 14.73 -11.44
C LYS A 12 -5.22 14.55 -10.09
N PHE A 13 -4.12 13.79 -10.07
CA PHE A 13 -3.35 13.46 -8.86
C PHE A 13 -1.96 14.10 -8.85
N ASN A 14 -1.70 15.13 -9.67
CA ASN A 14 -0.47 15.90 -9.55
C ASN A 14 -0.54 16.91 -8.39
N PHE A 15 0.61 17.48 -8.02
CA PHE A 15 0.71 18.41 -6.89
C PHE A 15 -0.28 19.58 -7.01
N ASN A 16 -0.33 20.24 -8.17
CA ASN A 16 -1.19 21.41 -8.37
C ASN A 16 -2.67 21.05 -8.26
N ALA A 17 -3.09 19.95 -8.89
CA ALA A 17 -4.47 19.48 -8.87
C ALA A 17 -4.93 19.12 -7.45
N VAL A 18 -4.08 18.43 -6.68
CA VAL A 18 -4.39 18.06 -5.29
C VAL A 18 -4.42 19.30 -4.40
N MET A 19 -3.48 20.23 -4.56
CA MET A 19 -3.46 21.46 -3.77
C MET A 19 -4.67 22.35 -4.08
N GLU A 20 -5.06 22.47 -5.35
CA GLU A 20 -6.25 23.20 -5.78
C GLU A 20 -7.54 22.56 -5.23
N ALA A 21 -7.69 21.25 -5.41
CA ALA A 21 -8.84 20.50 -4.93
C ALA A 21 -9.01 20.59 -3.41
N THR A 22 -7.92 20.69 -2.67
CA THR A 22 -7.93 20.73 -1.20
C THR A 22 -7.93 22.15 -0.63
N THR A 23 -8.19 23.19 -1.44
CA THR A 23 -8.27 24.57 -0.92
C THR A 23 -9.46 24.81 0.01
N ASP A 24 -10.56 24.10 -0.21
CA ASP A 24 -11.82 24.19 0.54
C ASP A 24 -12.39 22.79 0.77
N GLU A 25 -13.20 22.60 1.82
CA GLU A 25 -13.84 21.31 2.10
C GLU A 25 -14.79 20.88 0.98
N THR A 26 -15.59 21.80 0.44
CA THR A 26 -16.57 21.51 -0.63
C THR A 26 -15.89 21.09 -1.92
N LYS A 27 -14.76 21.76 -2.25
CA LYS A 27 -13.94 21.40 -3.41
C LYS A 27 -13.29 20.03 -3.22
N ALA A 28 -12.80 19.74 -2.01
CA ALA A 28 -12.18 18.47 -1.70
C ALA A 28 -13.20 17.32 -1.79
N ASP A 29 -14.43 17.53 -1.30
CA ASP A 29 -15.53 16.57 -1.39
C ASP A 29 -15.88 16.29 -2.86
N THR A 30 -16.10 17.35 -3.64
CA THR A 30 -16.46 17.24 -5.05
C THR A 30 -15.38 16.50 -5.84
N TRP A 31 -14.12 16.88 -5.64
CA TRP A 31 -12.99 16.22 -6.29
C TRP A 31 -12.87 14.76 -5.85
N ALA A 32 -12.97 14.46 -4.56
CA ALA A 32 -12.89 13.11 -4.03
C ALA A 32 -14.02 12.19 -4.56
N MET A 33 -15.22 12.73 -4.76
CA MET A 33 -16.32 12.01 -5.41
C MET A 33 -16.09 11.79 -6.91
N ASP A 34 -15.52 12.77 -7.61
CA ASP A 34 -15.19 12.68 -9.04
C ASP A 34 -14.09 11.64 -9.31
N VAL A 35 -13.05 11.61 -8.48
CA VAL A 35 -11.96 10.62 -8.59
C VAL A 35 -12.30 9.27 -7.94
N GLY A 36 -13.49 9.14 -7.35
CA GLY A 36 -13.99 7.88 -6.77
C GLY A 36 -13.39 7.50 -5.41
N LEU A 37 -12.73 8.43 -4.72
CA LEU A 37 -12.29 8.25 -3.32
C LEU A 37 -13.47 8.29 -2.34
N LEU A 38 -14.54 9.00 -2.70
CA LEU A 38 -15.81 9.04 -1.96
C LEU A 38 -16.96 8.59 -2.86
N ALA A 39 -17.96 7.94 -2.28
CA ALA A 39 -19.17 7.61 -2.99
C ALA A 39 -19.97 8.89 -3.32
N LYS A 40 -20.46 9.00 -4.56
CA LYS A 40 -21.25 10.15 -5.06
C LYS A 40 -22.56 10.37 -4.29
N ALA A 41 -23.04 9.37 -3.56
CA ALA A 41 -24.26 9.41 -2.77
C ALA A 41 -23.95 9.06 -1.29
N MET A 42 -23.21 9.93 -0.60
CA MET A 42 -23.01 9.83 0.86
C MET A 42 -23.42 11.11 1.62
N LEU A 43 -23.97 12.11 0.94
CA LEU A 43 -24.54 13.29 1.56
C LEU A 43 -25.80 12.88 2.33
N ARG A 44 -25.69 12.75 3.65
CA ARG A 44 -26.86 12.84 4.52
C ARG A 44 -27.25 14.33 4.52
N PRO A 45 -28.38 14.75 3.94
CA PRO A 45 -28.67 16.17 3.64
C PRO A 45 -28.72 17.12 4.86
N GLN A 46 -28.64 16.58 6.08
CA GLN A 46 -28.80 17.30 7.34
C GLN A 46 -27.57 17.22 8.26
N CYS A 47 -26.45 16.64 7.82
CA CYS A 47 -25.24 16.62 8.63
C CYS A 47 -24.43 17.91 8.44
N THR A 48 -24.47 18.81 9.42
CA THR A 48 -23.62 20.01 9.53
C THR A 48 -22.22 19.71 10.10
N ARG A 49 -21.88 18.44 10.31
CA ARG A 49 -20.57 18.03 10.86
C ARG A 49 -19.61 17.73 9.70
N PRO A 50 -18.32 18.12 9.83
CA PRO A 50 -17.32 17.84 8.80
C PRO A 50 -17.23 16.33 8.56
N MET A 51 -17.12 15.94 7.29
CA MET A 51 -16.99 14.54 6.88
C MET A 51 -15.73 13.92 7.49
N ARG A 52 -15.87 12.73 8.07
CA ARG A 52 -14.76 11.98 8.69
C ARG A 52 -14.57 10.67 7.96
N LEU A 53 -13.33 10.38 7.56
CA LEU A 53 -12.96 9.06 7.04
C LEU A 53 -13.12 8.03 8.15
N ASN A 54 -14.03 7.08 7.96
CA ASN A 54 -14.43 6.13 9.00
C ASN A 54 -13.66 4.80 8.88
N ASN A 55 -12.33 4.87 8.78
CA ASN A 55 -11.47 3.70 8.90
C ASN A 55 -10.79 3.74 10.27
N HIS A 56 -10.94 2.69 11.08
CA HIS A 56 -10.56 2.69 12.50
C HIS A 56 -9.11 3.13 12.78
N GLU A 57 -8.18 2.90 11.85
CA GLU A 57 -6.80 3.38 11.96
C GLU A 57 -6.66 4.90 11.77
N PHE A 58 -7.49 5.50 10.93
CA PHE A 58 -7.49 6.93 10.60
C PHE A 58 -8.49 7.75 11.43
N THR A 59 -9.58 7.13 11.92
CA THR A 59 -10.66 7.81 12.67
C THR A 59 -10.18 8.44 13.98
N LYS A 60 -9.08 7.97 14.56
CA LYS A 60 -8.54 8.52 15.81
C LYS A 60 -7.94 9.93 15.65
N MET A 61 -7.59 10.34 14.42
CA MET A 61 -6.76 11.53 14.20
C MET A 61 -7.53 12.82 13.89
N MET A 62 -8.87 12.80 13.90
CA MET A 62 -9.75 13.98 13.72
C MET A 62 -9.33 14.93 12.57
N LEU A 63 -8.87 14.40 11.43
CA LEU A 63 -8.46 15.20 10.28
C LEU A 63 -9.64 15.55 9.37
N THR A 64 -9.58 16.72 8.74
CA THR A 64 -10.51 17.10 7.66
C THR A 64 -10.17 16.35 6.37
N LEU A 65 -11.12 16.27 5.43
CA LEU A 65 -10.88 15.63 4.14
C LEU A 65 -9.70 16.28 3.37
N PRO A 66 -9.59 17.62 3.25
CA PRO A 66 -8.41 18.26 2.66
C PRO A 66 -7.09 17.81 3.27
N GLN A 67 -7.01 17.73 4.61
CA GLN A 67 -5.81 17.29 5.32
C GLN A 67 -5.49 15.84 5.00
N ALA A 68 -6.49 14.95 5.07
CA ALA A 68 -6.31 13.54 4.77
C ALA A 68 -5.84 13.30 3.33
N VAL A 69 -6.45 13.98 2.34
CA VAL A 69 -6.06 13.89 0.93
C VAL A 69 -4.62 14.37 0.72
N ARG A 70 -4.24 15.51 1.32
CA ARG A 70 -2.86 16.01 1.25
C ARG A 70 -1.85 15.04 1.85
N LEU A 71 -2.17 14.42 2.99
CA LEU A 71 -1.27 13.44 3.62
C LEU A 71 -1.15 12.15 2.81
N ILE A 72 -2.24 11.66 2.23
CA ILE A 72 -2.21 10.50 1.32
C ILE A 72 -1.32 10.81 0.13
N PHE A 73 -1.51 11.98 -0.51
CA PHE A 73 -0.67 12.44 -1.59
C PHE A 73 0.81 12.55 -1.17
N ALA A 74 1.09 13.16 -0.02
CA ALA A 74 2.43 13.31 0.54
C ALA A 74 3.14 11.97 0.72
N TRP A 75 2.42 11.00 1.27
CA TRP A 75 2.93 9.66 1.51
C TRP A 75 3.24 8.93 0.21
N CYS A 76 2.33 8.99 -0.77
CA CYS A 76 2.53 8.40 -2.10
C CYS A 76 3.75 9.00 -2.81
N MET A 77 3.94 10.31 -2.69
CA MET A 77 5.06 11.04 -3.30
C MET A 77 6.34 11.01 -2.47
N ARG A 78 6.38 10.25 -1.35
CA ARG A 78 7.53 10.15 -0.44
C ARG A 78 8.02 11.49 0.10
N ILE A 79 7.10 12.44 0.30
CA ILE A 79 7.40 13.76 0.84
C ILE A 79 7.85 13.63 2.31
N PRO A 80 8.94 14.31 2.73
CA PRO A 80 9.40 14.31 4.12
C PRO A 80 8.33 14.78 5.11
N GLN A 81 8.36 14.24 6.33
CA GLN A 81 7.33 14.50 7.36
C GLN A 81 7.18 16.00 7.66
N THR A 82 8.30 16.73 7.75
CA THR A 82 8.34 18.19 7.99
C THR A 82 7.59 18.96 6.91
N GLN A 83 7.84 18.63 5.64
CA GLN A 83 7.18 19.27 4.50
C GLN A 83 5.70 18.90 4.41
N ALA A 84 5.36 17.63 4.68
CA ALA A 84 3.98 17.17 4.73
C ALA A 84 3.17 17.84 5.86
N ALA A 85 3.80 18.07 7.02
CA ALA A 85 3.21 18.79 8.15
C ALA A 85 2.86 20.23 7.76
N HIS A 86 3.80 20.93 7.11
CA HIS A 86 3.56 22.28 6.59
C HIS A 86 2.45 22.32 5.53
N MET A 87 2.46 21.37 4.59
CA MET A 87 1.46 21.26 3.52
C MET A 87 0.04 20.99 4.04
N ALA A 88 -0.10 20.10 5.01
CA ALA A 88 -1.38 19.75 5.62
C ALA A 88 -1.77 20.66 6.78
N LYS A 89 -0.88 21.57 7.23
CA LYS A 89 -1.06 22.44 8.40
C LYS A 89 -1.40 21.65 9.68
N ILE A 90 -0.64 20.60 9.95
CA ILE A 90 -0.81 19.75 11.15
C ILE A 90 0.55 19.48 11.82
N SER A 91 0.53 18.87 13.01
CA SER A 91 1.77 18.52 13.71
C SER A 91 2.53 17.37 13.00
N GLU A 92 3.86 17.40 13.08
CA GLU A 92 4.71 16.31 12.57
C GLU A 92 4.42 14.96 13.23
N ASN A 93 4.03 14.97 14.51
CA ASN A 93 3.59 13.76 15.22
C ASN A 93 2.39 13.13 14.52
N THR A 94 1.37 13.94 14.19
CA THR A 94 0.19 13.47 13.46
C THR A 94 0.54 12.94 12.07
N VAL A 95 1.49 13.59 11.35
CA VAL A 95 1.98 13.09 10.07
C VAL A 95 2.67 11.73 10.23
N SER A 96 3.52 11.59 11.26
CA SER A 96 4.22 10.35 11.55
C SER A 96 3.25 9.20 11.81
N ASP A 97 2.21 9.45 12.61
CA ASP A 97 1.17 8.47 12.89
C ASP A 97 0.37 8.13 11.63
N TRP A 98 0.05 9.12 10.79
CA TRP A 98 -0.64 8.90 9.52
C TRP A 98 0.19 8.06 8.55
N TYR A 99 1.49 8.33 8.44
CA TYR A 99 2.41 7.55 7.62
C TYR A 99 2.58 6.12 8.16
N ALA A 100 2.49 5.93 9.48
CA ALA A 100 2.45 4.60 10.08
C ALA A 100 1.17 3.87 9.71
N ALA A 101 0.01 4.52 9.78
CA ALA A 101 -1.28 3.95 9.37
C ALA A 101 -1.30 3.58 7.87
N CYS A 102 -0.82 4.45 6.98
CA CYS A 102 -0.69 4.12 5.55
C CYS A 102 0.19 2.87 5.33
N ARG A 103 1.32 2.77 6.04
CA ARG A 103 2.20 1.58 5.97
C ARG A 103 1.51 0.32 6.48
N ALA A 104 0.79 0.41 7.60
CA ALA A 104 0.07 -0.73 8.19
C ALA A 104 -1.02 -1.24 7.25
N LEU A 105 -1.86 -0.33 6.75
CA LEU A 105 -2.92 -0.65 5.79
C LEU A 105 -2.35 -1.28 4.51
N CYS A 106 -1.37 -0.65 3.88
CA CYS A 106 -0.78 -1.19 2.65
C CYS A 106 -0.06 -2.53 2.88
N SER A 107 0.58 -2.72 4.03
CA SER A 107 1.21 -4.01 4.36
C SER A 107 0.16 -5.10 4.55
N LYS A 108 -0.98 -4.79 5.19
CA LYS A 108 -2.09 -5.71 5.35
C LYS A 108 -2.67 -6.12 3.99
N GLU A 109 -3.04 -5.15 3.16
CA GLU A 109 -3.59 -5.41 1.82
C GLU A 109 -2.62 -6.21 0.94
N LEU A 110 -1.32 -5.90 1.01
CA LEU A 110 -0.28 -6.63 0.29
C LEU A 110 -0.22 -8.11 0.72
N LEU A 111 -0.33 -8.38 2.02
CA LEU A 111 -0.24 -9.73 2.58
C LEU A 111 -1.52 -10.54 2.36
N ASP A 112 -2.69 -9.89 2.43
CA ASP A 112 -4.01 -10.53 2.29
C ASP A 112 -4.41 -10.70 0.81
N GLY A 113 -4.03 -9.77 -0.06
CA GLY A 113 -4.46 -9.75 -1.46
C GLY A 113 -3.85 -10.86 -2.31
N GLU A 114 -4.63 -11.48 -3.19
CA GLU A 114 -4.15 -12.55 -4.09
C GLU A 114 -3.45 -12.00 -5.35
N PHE A 115 -2.21 -11.54 -5.16
CA PHE A 115 -1.33 -11.08 -6.25
C PHE A 115 -0.64 -12.26 -6.91
N ILE A 116 -1.30 -12.86 -7.91
CA ILE A 116 -0.73 -13.96 -8.71
C ILE A 116 0.02 -13.36 -9.91
N ILE A 117 1.31 -13.66 -10.03
CA ILE A 117 2.19 -13.13 -11.09
C ILE A 117 2.77 -14.25 -11.97
N GLY A 118 3.43 -13.87 -13.07
CA GLY A 118 4.05 -14.79 -14.01
C GLY A 118 3.05 -15.43 -14.99
N GLY A 119 3.51 -16.49 -15.66
CA GLY A 119 2.79 -17.15 -16.74
C GLY A 119 3.64 -17.26 -18.00
N ASP A 120 3.02 -17.61 -19.11
CA ASP A 120 3.73 -17.84 -20.37
C ASP A 120 4.38 -16.56 -20.88
N GLY A 121 5.68 -16.64 -21.18
CA GLY A 121 6.47 -15.49 -21.65
C GLY A 121 6.95 -14.54 -20.55
N LEU A 122 6.59 -14.75 -19.28
CA LEU A 122 6.97 -13.87 -18.17
C LEU A 122 8.09 -14.50 -17.32
N ILE A 123 9.05 -13.66 -16.90
CA ILE A 123 10.18 -14.07 -16.06
C ILE A 123 9.96 -13.51 -14.67
N VAL A 124 9.65 -14.40 -13.73
CA VAL A 124 9.50 -14.06 -12.31
C VAL A 124 10.82 -14.27 -11.59
N VAL A 125 11.29 -13.21 -10.92
CA VAL A 125 12.43 -13.27 -10.01
C VAL A 125 11.90 -13.46 -8.60
N ILE A 126 12.53 -14.37 -7.87
CA ILE A 126 12.21 -14.68 -6.48
C ILE A 126 13.37 -14.17 -5.61
N ASP A 127 13.05 -13.51 -4.50
CA ASP A 127 14.02 -13.05 -3.52
C ASP A 127 13.51 -13.22 -2.07
N GLU A 128 14.45 -13.27 -1.12
CA GLU A 128 14.20 -13.55 0.29
C GLU A 128 14.92 -12.54 1.17
N THR A 129 14.14 -11.78 1.95
CA THR A 129 14.68 -10.82 2.92
C THR A 129 14.45 -11.27 4.35
N SER A 130 15.49 -11.30 5.15
CA SER A 130 15.35 -11.53 6.60
C SER A 130 14.81 -10.27 7.27
N LEU A 131 13.64 -10.39 7.91
CA LEU A 131 13.03 -9.38 8.77
C LEU A 131 13.34 -9.62 10.26
N LYS A 132 14.23 -10.56 10.56
CA LYS A 132 14.65 -10.84 11.93
C LYS A 132 15.28 -9.60 12.54
N LYS A 133 14.74 -9.18 13.68
CA LYS A 133 15.39 -8.15 14.50
C LYS A 133 16.76 -8.67 14.95
N LYS A 134 17.82 -7.98 14.54
CA LYS A 134 19.19 -8.32 14.95
C LYS A 134 19.35 -8.02 16.44
N SER A 135 19.92 -8.97 17.18
CA SER A 135 20.38 -8.68 18.55
C SER A 135 21.59 -7.76 18.47
N LYS A 136 21.63 -6.74 19.34
CA LYS A 136 22.77 -5.82 19.39
C LYS A 136 23.99 -6.60 19.88
N TYR A 137 25.01 -6.74 19.04
CA TYR A 137 26.23 -7.52 19.30
C TYR A 137 26.01 -9.00 19.64
N GLY A 138 24.95 -9.64 19.12
CA GLY A 138 24.66 -11.03 19.45
C GLY A 138 24.12 -11.23 20.88
N ARG A 139 23.92 -10.15 21.65
CA ARG A 139 23.51 -10.20 23.06
C ARG A 139 22.07 -9.74 23.25
N GLY A 140 21.44 -10.25 24.31
CA GLY A 140 20.05 -9.94 24.67
C GLY A 140 19.04 -10.91 24.06
N ARG A 141 17.78 -10.46 23.94
CA ARG A 141 16.66 -11.33 23.52
C ARG A 141 16.91 -11.96 22.15
N TYR A 142 16.77 -13.28 22.08
CA TYR A 142 16.73 -14.01 20.81
C TYR A 142 15.38 -13.77 20.13
N TYR A 143 15.41 -13.29 18.89
CA TYR A 143 14.22 -13.15 18.07
C TYR A 143 14.16 -14.32 17.10
N LYS A 144 12.98 -14.96 16.99
CA LYS A 144 12.73 -16.00 16.00
C LYS A 144 12.99 -15.48 14.59
N GLU A 145 13.34 -16.39 13.69
CA GLU A 145 13.50 -16.03 12.28
C GLU A 145 12.15 -15.61 11.69
N PHE A 146 12.19 -14.51 10.96
CA PHE A 146 11.04 -13.95 10.28
C PHE A 146 11.52 -13.52 8.90
N TRP A 147 10.96 -14.12 7.86
CA TRP A 147 11.40 -13.93 6.48
C TRP A 147 10.27 -13.33 5.67
N LEU A 148 10.61 -12.39 4.79
CA LEU A 148 9.75 -11.92 3.72
C LEU A 148 10.21 -12.56 2.41
N PHE A 149 9.36 -13.39 1.85
CA PHE A 149 9.51 -13.96 0.52
C PHE A 149 8.85 -13.03 -0.49
N GLY A 150 9.64 -12.47 -1.39
CA GLY A 150 9.17 -11.57 -2.45
C GLY A 150 9.31 -12.22 -3.81
N SER A 151 8.44 -11.84 -4.73
CA SER A 151 8.65 -12.14 -6.15
C SER A 151 8.16 -11.00 -7.01
N VAL A 152 8.87 -10.74 -8.11
CA VAL A 152 8.53 -9.69 -9.08
C VAL A 152 8.65 -10.22 -10.50
N ASP A 153 7.67 -9.91 -11.33
CA ASP A 153 7.75 -10.12 -12.77
C ASP A 153 8.52 -8.97 -13.42
N ARG A 154 9.60 -9.31 -14.14
CA ARG A 154 10.48 -8.34 -14.79
C ARG A 154 9.80 -7.50 -15.87
N ALA A 155 8.82 -8.07 -16.57
CA ALA A 155 8.19 -7.39 -17.69
C ALA A 155 7.10 -6.41 -17.24
N THR A 156 6.28 -6.82 -16.27
CA THR A 156 5.13 -6.02 -15.80
C THR A 156 5.43 -5.18 -14.57
N GLY A 157 6.49 -5.51 -13.82
CA GLY A 157 6.77 -4.91 -12.52
C GLY A 157 5.79 -5.34 -11.41
N GLN A 158 4.85 -6.25 -11.71
CA GLN A 158 3.94 -6.79 -10.71
C GLN A 158 4.71 -7.66 -9.72
N TRP A 159 4.37 -7.56 -8.45
CA TRP A 159 5.09 -8.25 -7.39
C TRP A 159 4.15 -8.69 -6.27
N PHE A 160 4.59 -9.66 -5.47
CA PHE A 160 3.93 -10.04 -4.22
C PHE A 160 4.97 -10.26 -3.12
N GLY A 161 4.53 -10.15 -1.87
CA GLY A 161 5.32 -10.45 -0.68
C GLY A 161 4.55 -11.37 0.27
N ARG A 162 5.19 -12.40 0.81
CA ARG A 162 4.62 -13.33 1.78
C ARG A 162 5.56 -13.56 2.94
N THR A 163 5.01 -13.59 4.14
CA THR A 163 5.80 -13.87 5.33
C THR A 163 5.95 -15.38 5.52
N ALA A 164 7.14 -15.81 5.88
CA ALA A 164 7.45 -17.18 6.26
C ALA A 164 8.06 -17.17 7.67
N PHE A 165 7.47 -17.97 8.56
CA PHE A 165 7.90 -18.08 9.96
C PHE A 165 8.85 -19.27 10.16
N ASP A 166 9.67 -19.15 11.21
CA ASP A 166 10.56 -20.18 11.77
C ASP A 166 11.75 -20.64 10.91
N LYS A 167 11.52 -21.25 9.73
CA LYS A 167 12.62 -21.78 8.89
C LYS A 167 12.38 -21.57 7.40
N ARG A 168 13.40 -21.01 6.75
CA ARG A 168 13.53 -20.88 5.29
C ARG A 168 13.84 -22.24 4.68
N THR A 169 12.80 -23.01 4.35
CA THR A 169 12.94 -24.36 3.80
C THR A 169 12.12 -24.52 2.53
N LYS A 170 12.49 -25.50 1.70
CA LYS A 170 11.68 -25.88 0.54
C LYS A 170 10.22 -26.15 0.92
N ALA A 171 9.97 -26.72 2.10
CA ALA A 171 8.63 -27.03 2.58
C ALA A 171 7.77 -25.79 2.86
N THR A 172 8.37 -24.67 3.30
CA THR A 172 7.66 -23.42 3.57
C THR A 172 7.49 -22.56 2.31
N LEU A 173 8.48 -22.59 1.41
CA LEU A 173 8.51 -21.74 0.22
C LEU A 173 7.76 -22.32 -0.97
N LEU A 174 7.82 -23.65 -1.17
CA LEU A 174 7.19 -24.29 -2.32
C LEU A 174 5.67 -24.11 -2.39
N PRO A 175 4.91 -24.17 -1.27
CA PRO A 175 3.48 -23.87 -1.29
C PRO A 175 3.19 -22.41 -1.70
N ILE A 176 4.03 -21.46 -1.28
CA ILE A 176 3.89 -20.04 -1.64
C ILE A 176 4.10 -19.86 -3.15
N ILE A 177 5.18 -20.43 -3.70
CA ILE A 177 5.49 -20.39 -5.13
C ILE A 177 4.33 -20.98 -5.94
N LYS A 178 3.85 -22.17 -5.58
CA LYS A 178 2.76 -22.85 -6.31
C LYS A 178 1.45 -22.07 -6.28
N ARG A 179 1.20 -21.30 -5.22
CA ARG A 179 -0.03 -20.51 -5.07
C ARG A 179 0.03 -19.17 -5.81
N PHE A 180 1.19 -18.50 -5.82
CA PHE A 180 1.29 -17.10 -6.27
C PHE A 180 2.08 -16.91 -7.56
N ILE A 181 2.74 -17.94 -8.09
CA ILE A 181 3.44 -17.89 -9.37
C ILE A 181 2.76 -18.84 -10.34
N LYS A 182 2.24 -18.31 -11.45
CA LYS A 182 1.67 -19.16 -12.51
C LYS A 182 2.77 -20.02 -13.12
N PRO A 183 2.53 -21.33 -13.27
CA PRO A 183 3.48 -22.19 -13.94
C PRO A 183 3.63 -21.75 -15.39
N ARG A 184 4.86 -21.84 -15.89
CA ARG A 184 5.13 -21.71 -17.32
C ARG A 184 4.64 -22.98 -18.00
N ARG A 185 3.68 -22.87 -18.91
CA ARG A 185 3.39 -23.92 -19.88
C ARG A 185 4.51 -23.85 -20.91
N PHE A 186 5.45 -24.79 -20.81
CA PHE A 186 6.31 -25.06 -21.96
C PHE A 186 5.43 -25.69 -23.05
N PRO A 187 5.46 -25.20 -24.30
CA PRO A 187 4.70 -25.80 -25.39
C PRO A 187 5.10 -27.23 -25.74
N ASN A 188 6.11 -27.83 -25.09
CA ASN A 188 6.45 -29.25 -25.18
C ASN A 188 7.25 -29.67 -23.93
N PRO A 189 7.16 -30.94 -23.48
CA PRO A 189 7.99 -31.46 -22.41
C PRO A 189 9.44 -31.54 -22.88
N VAL A 190 10.30 -30.66 -22.38
CA VAL A 190 11.75 -30.88 -22.43
C VAL A 190 12.07 -31.72 -21.20
N PHE A 191 12.22 -33.03 -21.42
CA PHE A 191 12.78 -33.94 -20.42
C PHE A 191 14.21 -33.50 -20.11
N PHE A 192 14.51 -33.31 -18.82
CA PHE A 192 15.87 -33.36 -18.29
C PHE A 192 16.07 -34.71 -17.64
#